data_AF-A0A355BCZ2-F1
#
_entry.id   AF-A0A355BCZ2-F1
#
_cell.length_a   1.000
_cell.length_b   1.000
_cell.length_c   1.000
_cell.angle_alpha   90.00
_cell.angle_beta   90.00
_cell.angle_gamma   90.00
#
_symmetry.space_group_name_H-M   'P 1'
#
loop_
_entity.id
_entity.type
_entity.pdbx_description
1 polymer ?
#
loop_
_entity_poly.entity_id
_entity_poly.type
_entity_poly.pdbx_seq_one_letter_code
_entity_poly.pdbx_strand_id
1 'polypeptide(L)'
;YIYVSNYNYLSQTGFNFTFEKCVGNKLVYKVTASRIRYDKKIKSYILYNYKKRTILPFDDLLESAEKKVEQYNFEPDDLTP
;
A
#
# COMPACT_ATOMS: atom_id res chain seq x y z
N TYR A 1 1.41 2.78 -9.68
CA TYR A 1 -0.05 2.62 -9.67
C TYR A 1 -0.52 2.43 -8.23
N ILE A 2 -1.62 3.06 -7.85
CA ILE A 2 -2.22 2.97 -6.52
C ILE A 2 -3.69 2.63 -6.72
N TYR A 3 -4.21 1.71 -5.90
CA TYR A 3 -5.60 1.32 -5.91
C TYR A 3 -6.09 1.12 -4.47
N VAL A 4 -7.31 1.57 -4.22
CA VAL A 4 -8.08 1.29 -3.02
C VAL A 4 -9.52 1.07 -3.45
N SER A 5 -10.21 0.05 -2.92
CA SER A 5 -11.60 -0.20 -3.31
C SER A 5 -12.55 0.90 -2.85
N ASN A 6 -12.31 1.44 -1.67
CA ASN A 6 -13.03 2.57 -1.09
C ASN A 6 -12.21 3.20 0.02
N TYR A 7 -12.49 4.46 0.33
CA TYR A 7 -11.85 5.18 1.43
C TYR A 7 -12.90 5.93 2.26
N ASN A 8 -12.85 5.76 3.58
CA ASN A 8 -13.70 6.45 4.54
C ASN A 8 -12.89 7.55 5.24
N TYR A 9 -13.24 8.81 4.95
CA TYR A 9 -12.55 9.98 5.51
C TYR A 9 -12.80 10.21 7.00
N LEU A 10 -13.94 9.78 7.55
CA LEU A 10 -14.21 9.92 8.98
C LEU A 10 -13.30 9.01 9.80
N SER A 11 -13.12 7.77 9.36
CA SER A 11 -12.26 6.79 10.03
C SER A 11 -10.83 6.74 9.47
N GLN A 12 -10.53 7.53 8.44
CA GLN A 12 -9.24 7.57 7.73
C GLN A 12 -8.79 6.17 7.25
N THR A 13 -9.75 5.36 6.79
CA THR A 13 -9.54 3.93 6.51
C THR A 13 -9.93 3.58 5.08
N GLY A 14 -9.07 2.83 4.38
CA GLY A 14 -9.35 2.26 3.07
C GLY A 14 -9.19 0.74 3.04
N PHE A 15 -9.77 0.09 2.03
CA PHE A 15 -9.81 -1.37 1.93
C PHE A 15 -9.27 -1.89 0.59
N ASN A 16 -8.75 -3.12 0.61
CA ASN A 16 -8.15 -3.81 -0.54
C ASN A 16 -7.09 -2.96 -1.26
N PHE A 17 -6.19 -2.39 -0.48
CA PHE A 17 -5.15 -1.51 -0.99
C PHE A 17 -4.15 -2.29 -1.84
N THR A 18 -3.75 -1.70 -2.96
CA THR A 18 -2.65 -2.14 -3.81
C THR A 18 -1.78 -0.95 -4.18
N PHE A 19 -0.47 -1.14 -4.06
CA PHE A 19 0.52 -0.20 -4.58
C PHE A 19 1.54 -0.94 -5.42
N GLU A 20 1.77 -0.45 -6.63
CA GLU A 20 2.66 -1.06 -7.62
C GLU A 20 3.67 -0.02 -8.10
N LYS A 21 4.95 -0.37 -8.00
CA LYS A 21 6.04 0.40 -8.60
C LYS A 21 6.52 -0.31 -9.85
N CYS A 22 6.39 0.39 -10.98
CA CYS A 22 6.90 -0.05 -12.27
C CYS A 22 8.09 0.82 -12.69
N VAL A 23 9.07 0.21 -13.37
CA VAL A 23 10.16 0.89 -14.07
C VAL A 23 10.01 0.54 -15.54
N GLY A 24 9.60 1.52 -16.35
CA GLY A 24 9.08 1.26 -17.69
C GLY A 24 7.89 0.31 -17.63
N ASN A 25 7.93 -0.78 -18.41
CA ASN A 25 6.87 -1.79 -18.47
C ASN A 25 7.08 -2.97 -17.50
N LYS A 26 8.04 -2.87 -16.58
CA LYS A 26 8.37 -3.94 -15.63
C LYS A 26 7.90 -3.58 -14.22
N LEU A 27 7.10 -4.45 -13.60
CA LEU A 27 6.75 -4.36 -12.18
C LEU A 27 7.99 -4.71 -11.34
N VAL A 28 8.39 -3.81 -10.45
CA VAL A 28 9.57 -3.99 -9.57
C VAL A 28 9.15 -4.42 -8.17
N TYR A 29 8.09 -3.82 -7.64
CA TYR A 29 7.47 -4.35 -6.43
C TYR A 29 5.97 -4.05 -6.39
N LYS A 30 5.26 -4.88 -5.63
CA LYS A 30 3.85 -4.75 -5.32
C LYS A 30 3.64 -4.88 -3.82
N VAL A 31 2.87 -3.97 -3.24
CA VAL A 31 2.36 -4.05 -1.87
C VAL A 31 0.85 -4.24 -1.94
N THR A 32 0.33 -5.15 -1.13
CA THR A 32 -1.11 -5.29 -0.89
C THR A 32 -1.41 -5.29 0.60
N ALA A 33 -2.59 -4.80 0.96
CA ALA A 33 -3.10 -4.84 2.32
C ALA A 33 -4.62 -4.95 2.28
N SER A 34 -5.23 -5.73 3.18
CA SER A 34 -6.69 -5.83 3.23
C SER A 34 -7.32 -4.53 3.72
N ARG A 35 -6.60 -3.78 4.56
CA ARG A 35 -7.02 -2.48 5.10
C ARG A 35 -5.82 -1.59 5.30
N ILE A 36 -5.98 -0.30 5.01
CA ILE A 36 -5.02 0.76 5.36
C ILE A 36 -5.71 1.79 6.25
N ARG A 37 -4.96 2.39 7.18
CA ARG A 37 -5.42 3.54 7.96
C ARG A 37 -4.36 4.63 7.92
N TYR A 38 -4.76 5.86 7.60
CA TYR A 38 -3.84 6.99 7.64
C TYR A 38 -3.74 7.56 9.06
N ASP A 39 -2.51 7.74 9.54
CA ASP A 39 -2.23 8.45 10.78
C ASP A 39 -1.69 9.84 10.45
N LYS A 40 -2.53 10.86 10.67
CA LYS A 40 -2.19 12.27 10.41
C LYS A 40 -1.04 12.79 11.27
N LYS A 41 -0.78 12.20 12.45
CA LYS A 41 0.27 12.67 13.37
C LYS A 41 1.66 12.34 12.85
N ILE A 42 1.83 11.14 12.31
CA ILE A 42 3.11 10.64 11.78
C ILE A 42 3.14 10.61 10.25
N LYS A 43 2.09 11.12 9.59
CA LYS A 43 1.95 11.18 8.13
C LYS A 43 2.30 9.86 7.45
N SER A 44 1.76 8.77 7.98
CA SER A 44 2.09 7.40 7.54
C SER A 44 0.85 6.52 7.55
N TYR A 45 0.93 5.41 6.83
CA TYR A 45 -0.14 4.43 6.76
C TYR A 45 0.15 3.24 7.67
N ILE A 46 -0.89 2.76 8.33
CA ILE A 46 -0.92 1.48 9.01
C ILE A 46 -1.61 0.49 8.08
N LEU A 47 -0.86 -0.48 7.59
CA LEU A 47 -1.30 -1.52 6.67
C LEU A 47 -1.61 -2.78 7.47
N TYR A 48 -2.77 -3.38 7.25
CA TYR A 48 -3.22 -4.61 7.89
C TYR A 48 -3.24 -5.76 6.88
N ASN A 49 -2.83 -6.95 7.32
CA ASN A 49 -2.59 -8.11 6.45
C ASN A 49 -1.68 -7.73 5.27
N TYR A 50 -0.60 -7.03 5.60
CA TYR A 50 0.38 -6.55 4.65
C TYR A 50 1.07 -7.71 3.96
N LYS A 51 1.20 -7.60 2.64
CA LYS A 51 2.05 -8.45 1.81
C LYS A 51 2.84 -7.57 0.86
N LYS A 52 4.13 -7.83 0.71
CA LYS A 52 4.97 -7.22 -0.31
C LYS A 52 5.67 -8.29 -1.11
N ARG A 53 5.64 -8.11 -2.43
CA ARG A 53 6.38 -8.91 -3.39
C ARG A 53 7.37 -8.00 -4.10
N THR A 54 8.65 -8.29 -3.97
CA THR A 54 9.71 -7.63 -4.74
C THR A 54 10.18 -8.60 -5.80
N ILE A 55 10.12 -8.18 -7.06
CA ILE A 55 10.47 -9.03 -8.21
C ILE A 55 11.96 -8.82 -8.49
N LEU A 56 12.76 -9.88 -8.31
CA LEU A 56 14.17 -9.90 -8.65
C LEU A 56 14.36 -10.72 -9.95
N PRO A 57 15.55 -10.67 -10.58
CA PRO A 57 15.77 -11.38 -11.85
C PRO A 57 15.61 -12.90 -11.79
N PHE A 58 15.82 -13.50 -10.61
CA PHE A 58 15.84 -14.94 -10.43
C PHE A 58 14.84 -15.45 -9.39
N ASP A 59 14.42 -14.60 -8.44
CA ASP A 59 13.55 -14.97 -7.34
C ASP A 59 12.64 -13.80 -6.94
N ASP A 60 11.56 -14.11 -6.22
CA ASP A 60 10.72 -13.10 -5.60
C ASP A 60 10.96 -13.06 -4.09
N LEU A 61 11.17 -11.85 -3.56
CA LEU A 61 11.17 -11.65 -2.12
C LEU A 61 9.74 -11.36 -1.65
N LEU A 62 9.18 -12.28 -0.86
CA LEU A 62 7.87 -12.15 -0.24
C LEU A 62 8.02 -11.77 1.23
N GLU A 63 7.41 -10.66 1.62
CA GLU A 63 7.32 -10.21 3.02
C GLU A 63 5.84 -10.14 3.40
N SER A 64 5.50 -10.63 4.59
CA SER A 64 4.14 -10.52 5.12
C SER A 64 4.15 -10.15 6.60
N ALA A 65 3.18 -9.34 7.00
CA ALA A 65 2.96 -8.96 8.39
C ALA A 65 1.48 -8.71 8.66
N GLU A 66 1.00 -9.06 9.85
CA GLU A 66 -0.38 -8.74 10.25
C GLU A 66 -0.63 -7.23 10.29
N LYS A 67 0.41 -6.48 10.68
CA LYS A 67 0.40 -5.02 10.75
C LYS A 67 1.78 -4.48 10.37
N LYS A 68 1.82 -3.47 9.50
CA LYS A 68 3.04 -2.76 9.14
C LYS A 68 2.77 -1.26 9.03
N VAL A 69 3.71 -0.44 9.52
CA VAL A 69 3.67 1.01 9.32
C VAL A 69 4.58 1.32 8.14
N GLU A 70 4.06 2.03 7.15
CA GLU A 70 4.82 2.42 5.97
C GLU A 70 4.43 3.85 5.56
N GLN A 71 5.43 4.63 5.18
CA GLN A 71 5.23 5.97 4.65
C GLN A 71 5.19 5.90 3.12
N TYR A 72 4.20 6.56 2.53
CA TYR A 72 4.09 6.73 1.09
C TYR A 72 4.07 8.21 0.74
N ASN A 73 4.35 8.52 -0.53
CA ASN A 73 4.41 9.90 -1.05
C ASN A 73 3.03 10.40 -1.55
N PHE A 74 1.94 9.86 -1.01
CA PHE A 74 0.58 10.27 -1.33
C PHE A 74 -0.20 10.39 -0.02
N GLU A 75 -1.20 11.27 -0.02
CA GLU A 75 -2.14 11.46 1.08
C GLU A 75 -3.48 10.78 0.75
N PRO A 76 -4.40 10.64 1.73
CA PRO A 76 -5.72 10.05 1.48
C PRO A 76 -6.50 10.70 0.34
N ASP A 77 -6.34 12.01 0.14
CA ASP A 77 -7.05 12.76 -0.88
C ASP A 77 -6.58 12.38 -2.31
N ASP A 78 -5.36 11.83 -2.46
CA ASP A 78 -4.85 11.30 -3.72
C ASP A 78 -5.42 9.91 -4.07
N LEU A 79 -6.17 9.29 -3.16
CA LEU A 79 -6.77 7.97 -3.34
C LEU A 79 -8.16 8.00 -3.98
N THR A 80 -8.65 9.18 -4.37
CA THR A 80 -9.95 9.32 -5.05
C THR A 80 -9.86 8.90 -6.53
N PRO A 81 -10.86 8.19 -7.06
CA PRO A 81 -11.04 8.01 -8.50
C PRO A 81 -11.25 9.34 -9.24
#